data_AF-A0A7C4MMP7-F1
#
_entry.id   AF-A0A7C4MMP7-F1
#
_cell.length_a   1.000
_cell.length_b   1.000
_cell.length_c   1.000
_cell.angle_alpha   90.00
_cell.angle_beta   90.00
_cell.angle_gamma   90.00
#
_symmetry.space_group_name_H-M   'P 1'
#
loop_
_entity.id
_entity.type
_entity.pdbx_description
1 polymer ?
#
loop_
_entity_poly.entity_id
_entity_poly.type
_entity_poly.pdbx_seq_one_letter_code
_entity_poly.pdbx_strand_id
1 'polypeptide(L)'
;MMNPYHIHEAVQAIVRKVHPVSIVLFGSVARDGDGNDLDLMIVVDGIQASVEETRMMVHQSLLECYRHVAVDPFVVTIDALYQASKRKHPFLRTIVREGKVVYMKDADRKWMHQAREELDMAEYLFQGKYYKGSCYHAQQALEKGIKARLFKKGWELEKTHSIARLVALCREYHIRLGLKEEEIVFMDGIYRGRYPAEEGLLPFQEPSAFDAEKAIQIAGKIIKSKSKEGSTTSNRYPSERTKGKSTHNG
;
A
#
# COMPACT_ATOMS: atom_id res chain seq x y z
N MET A 1 19.27 -16.49 11.95
CA MET A 1 18.71 -15.16 11.60
C MET A 1 18.74 -14.97 10.09
N MET A 2 17.56 -15.01 9.49
CA MET A 2 17.35 -14.73 8.07
C MET A 2 17.79 -13.29 7.75
N ASN A 3 18.65 -13.11 6.76
CA ASN A 3 19.09 -11.76 6.35
C ASN A 3 17.97 -11.07 5.57
N PRO A 4 17.48 -9.87 5.98
CA PRO A 4 16.48 -9.11 5.22
C PRO A 4 16.85 -8.87 3.75
N TYR A 5 18.15 -8.85 3.45
CA TYR A 5 18.66 -8.74 2.08
C TYR A 5 18.18 -9.88 1.17
N HIS A 6 18.14 -11.13 1.67
CA HIS A 6 17.72 -12.29 0.87
C HIS A 6 16.24 -12.23 0.50
N ILE A 7 15.40 -11.70 1.40
CA ILE A 7 13.96 -11.49 1.14
C ILE A 7 13.80 -10.47 0.01
N HIS A 8 14.48 -9.33 0.12
CA HIS A 8 14.41 -8.27 -0.87
C HIS A 8 14.90 -8.76 -2.25
N GLU A 9 16.03 -9.47 -2.30
CA GLU A 9 16.59 -10.00 -3.54
C GLU A 9 15.63 -10.98 -4.24
N ALA A 10 15.08 -11.94 -3.50
CA ALA A 10 14.12 -12.92 -4.03
C ALA A 10 12.85 -12.23 -4.56
N VAL A 11 12.29 -11.29 -3.80
CA VAL A 11 11.13 -10.49 -4.20
C VAL A 11 11.42 -9.72 -5.49
N GLN A 12 12.54 -9.01 -5.58
CA GLN A 12 12.91 -8.25 -6.78
C GLN A 12 13.17 -9.14 -8.00
N ALA A 13 13.74 -10.32 -7.81
CA ALA A 13 13.93 -11.29 -8.89
C ALA A 13 12.59 -11.75 -9.47
N ILE A 14 11.63 -12.12 -8.60
CA ILE A 14 10.28 -12.51 -9.02
C ILE A 14 9.55 -11.35 -9.70
N VAL A 15 9.57 -10.15 -9.11
CA VAL A 15 8.84 -8.98 -9.64
C VAL A 15 9.26 -8.65 -11.07
N ARG A 16 10.57 -8.70 -11.38
CA ARG A 16 11.11 -8.35 -12.71
C ARG A 16 10.68 -9.28 -13.82
N LYS A 17 10.51 -10.58 -13.55
CA LYS A 17 10.14 -11.57 -14.58
C LYS A 17 8.63 -11.86 -14.58
N VAL A 18 8.05 -12.04 -13.40
CA VAL A 18 6.70 -12.59 -13.22
C VAL A 18 5.62 -11.51 -13.18
N HIS A 19 5.98 -10.27 -12.83
CA HIS A 19 5.04 -9.14 -12.71
C HIS A 19 3.80 -9.46 -11.84
N PRO A 20 3.98 -10.02 -10.62
CA PRO A 20 2.87 -10.47 -9.80
C PRO A 20 2.00 -9.31 -9.33
N VAL A 21 0.80 -9.64 -8.86
CA VAL A 21 -0.14 -8.72 -8.22
C VAL A 21 0.28 -8.42 -6.79
N SER A 22 0.71 -9.44 -6.05
CA SER A 22 1.32 -9.29 -4.72
C SER A 22 2.20 -10.48 -4.39
N ILE A 23 3.13 -10.28 -3.45
CA ILE A 23 3.93 -11.34 -2.84
C ILE A 23 3.74 -11.23 -1.32
N VAL A 24 3.41 -12.36 -0.69
CA VAL A 24 3.19 -12.47 0.75
C VAL A 24 4.18 -13.46 1.32
N LEU A 25 5.02 -13.00 2.25
CA LEU A 25 5.87 -13.85 3.07
C LEU A 25 5.03 -14.48 4.18
N PHE A 26 5.09 -15.79 4.36
CA PHE A 26 4.40 -16.49 5.44
C PHE A 26 5.36 -17.45 6.17
N GLY A 27 4.84 -18.30 7.05
CA GLY A 27 5.67 -19.27 7.77
C GLY A 27 6.44 -18.69 8.97
N SER A 28 7.51 -19.37 9.37
CA SER A 28 8.35 -19.05 10.53
C SER A 28 9.00 -17.68 10.41
N VAL A 29 9.57 -17.36 9.24
CA VAL A 29 10.22 -16.06 8.99
C VAL A 29 9.22 -14.91 9.11
N ALA A 30 7.97 -15.09 8.66
CA ALA A 30 6.94 -14.06 8.84
C ALA A 30 6.56 -13.85 10.31
N ARG A 31 6.46 -14.92 11.12
CA ARG A 31 6.04 -14.85 12.53
C ARG A 31 7.17 -14.37 13.45
N ASP A 32 8.32 -15.01 13.36
CA ASP A 32 9.38 -14.95 14.37
C ASP A 32 10.61 -14.14 13.89
N GLY A 33 10.65 -13.76 12.60
CA GLY A 33 11.80 -13.08 12.00
C GLY A 33 13.05 -13.96 11.86
N ASP A 34 12.93 -15.24 12.19
CA ASP A 34 13.98 -16.25 12.08
C ASP A 34 13.42 -17.51 11.41
N GLY A 35 14.27 -18.17 10.62
CA GLY A 35 13.91 -19.32 9.80
C GLY A 35 15.02 -19.65 8.80
N ASN A 36 14.91 -20.83 8.18
CA ASN A 36 15.89 -21.35 7.23
C ASN A 36 15.41 -21.30 5.77
N ASP A 37 14.11 -21.08 5.59
CA ASP A 37 13.38 -21.11 4.33
C ASP A 37 12.47 -19.87 4.19
N LEU A 38 12.27 -19.45 2.95
CA LEU A 38 11.39 -18.35 2.59
C LEU A 38 10.12 -18.90 1.94
N ASP A 39 9.05 -18.98 2.73
CA ASP A 39 7.71 -19.31 2.24
C ASP A 39 7.07 -18.09 1.57
N LEU A 40 6.94 -18.11 0.25
CA LEU A 40 6.42 -16.97 -0.53
C LEU A 40 5.13 -17.34 -1.27
N MET A 41 4.02 -16.69 -0.94
CA MET A 41 2.81 -16.77 -1.75
C MET A 41 2.84 -15.68 -2.82
N ILE A 42 2.81 -16.08 -4.08
CA ILE A 42 2.90 -15.19 -5.25
C ILE A 42 1.51 -15.15 -5.89
N VAL A 43 0.84 -14.01 -5.77
CA VAL A 43 -0.49 -13.79 -6.34
C VAL A 43 -0.33 -13.22 -7.74
N VAL A 44 -0.92 -13.88 -8.74
CA VAL A 44 -0.89 -13.44 -10.14
C VAL A 44 -2.30 -13.22 -10.70
N ASP A 45 -2.36 -12.44 -11.78
CA ASP A 45 -3.58 -12.28 -12.56
C ASP A 45 -3.71 -13.47 -13.53
N GLY A 46 -4.77 -14.27 -13.36
CA GLY A 46 -4.97 -15.53 -14.10
C GLY A 46 -5.22 -15.35 -15.60
N ILE A 47 -5.34 -14.11 -16.07
CA ILE A 47 -5.54 -13.76 -17.49
C ILE A 47 -4.20 -13.72 -18.25
N GLN A 48 -3.07 -13.53 -17.56
CA GLN A 48 -1.79 -13.20 -18.21
C GLN A 48 -0.95 -14.42 -18.63
N ALA A 49 -0.99 -15.50 -17.86
CA ALA A 49 -0.27 -16.75 -18.12
C ALA A 49 -0.93 -17.89 -17.33
N SER A 50 -0.71 -19.14 -17.75
CA SER A 50 -1.13 -20.28 -16.94
C SER A 50 -0.35 -20.34 -15.62
N VAL A 51 -0.93 -21.00 -14.60
CA VAL A 51 -0.27 -21.18 -13.30
C VAL A 51 1.05 -21.93 -13.45
N GLU A 52 1.11 -22.90 -14.37
CA GLU A 52 2.30 -23.72 -14.57
C GLU A 52 3.45 -22.95 -15.22
N GLU A 53 3.16 -22.18 -16.28
CA GLU A 53 4.14 -21.26 -16.89
C GLU A 53 4.64 -20.23 -15.85
N THR A 54 3.72 -19.73 -15.01
CA THR A 54 4.07 -18.80 -13.94
C THR A 54 5.01 -19.43 -12.92
N ARG A 55 4.76 -20.68 -12.49
CA ARG A 55 5.65 -21.43 -11.59
C ARG A 55 7.03 -21.60 -12.20
N MET A 56 7.11 -21.96 -13.49
CA MET A 56 8.38 -22.06 -14.19
C MET A 56 9.14 -20.72 -14.18
N MET A 57 8.46 -19.61 -14.50
CA MET A 57 9.06 -18.27 -14.46
C MET A 57 9.55 -17.88 -13.06
N VAL A 58 8.79 -18.22 -12.02
CA VAL A 58 9.19 -18.00 -10.62
C VAL A 58 10.47 -18.78 -10.30
N HIS A 59 10.50 -20.09 -10.56
CA HIS A 59 11.70 -20.90 -10.30
C HIS A 59 12.92 -20.39 -11.07
N GLN A 60 12.76 -20.01 -12.34
CA GLN A 60 13.82 -19.39 -13.14
C GLN A 60 14.27 -18.02 -12.62
N SER A 61 13.41 -17.31 -11.87
CA SER A 61 13.76 -16.03 -11.23
C SER A 61 14.64 -16.26 -10.01
N LEU A 62 14.45 -17.36 -9.30
CA LEU A 62 15.07 -17.64 -8.01
C LEU A 62 16.37 -18.46 -8.09
N LEU A 63 16.82 -18.87 -9.28
CA LEU A 63 18.02 -19.70 -9.47
C LEU A 63 19.27 -19.18 -8.74
N GLU A 64 19.50 -17.86 -8.75
CA GLU A 64 20.62 -17.25 -8.02
C GLU A 64 20.36 -17.22 -6.52
N CYS A 65 19.13 -16.92 -6.09
CA CYS A 65 18.74 -16.87 -4.68
C CYS A 65 18.88 -18.23 -3.99
N TYR A 66 18.61 -19.33 -4.70
CA TYR A 66 18.72 -20.69 -4.17
C TYR A 66 20.13 -21.08 -3.69
N ARG A 67 21.16 -20.32 -4.08
CA ARG A 67 22.54 -20.52 -3.57
C ARG A 67 22.72 -20.03 -2.14
N HIS A 68 21.84 -19.14 -1.67
CA HIS A 68 21.99 -18.42 -0.41
C HIS A 68 20.83 -18.67 0.56
N VAL A 69 19.66 -19.05 0.06
CA VAL A 69 18.46 -19.29 0.87
C VAL A 69 17.54 -20.30 0.18
N ALA A 70 16.92 -21.19 0.96
CA ALA A 70 15.84 -22.03 0.45
C ALA A 70 14.58 -21.16 0.26
N VAL A 71 13.95 -21.22 -0.91
CA VAL A 71 12.71 -20.47 -1.19
C VAL A 71 11.63 -21.46 -1.60
N ASP A 72 10.50 -21.46 -0.90
CA ASP A 72 9.32 -22.25 -1.26
C ASP A 72 8.23 -21.33 -1.84
N PRO A 73 8.19 -21.15 -3.18
CA PRO A 73 7.19 -20.31 -3.81
C PRO A 73 5.87 -21.05 -4.05
N PHE A 74 4.79 -20.51 -3.51
CA PHE A 74 3.43 -20.94 -3.79
C PHE A 74 2.71 -19.93 -4.70
N VAL A 75 2.51 -20.29 -5.97
CA VAL A 75 1.79 -19.44 -6.96
C VAL A 75 0.28 -19.66 -6.87
N VAL A 76 -0.48 -18.56 -6.81
CA VAL A 76 -1.94 -18.56 -6.76
C VAL A 76 -2.52 -17.45 -7.65
N THR A 77 -3.67 -17.69 -8.29
CA THR A 77 -4.37 -16.64 -9.04
C THR A 77 -5.28 -15.81 -8.12
N ILE A 78 -5.61 -14.58 -8.50
CA ILE A 78 -6.62 -13.76 -7.79
C ILE A 78 -7.93 -14.52 -7.63
N ASP A 79 -8.40 -15.20 -8.69
CA ASP A 79 -9.66 -15.95 -8.65
C ASP A 79 -9.62 -17.10 -7.65
N ALA A 80 -8.52 -17.86 -7.61
CA ALA A 80 -8.33 -18.94 -6.65
C ALA A 80 -8.31 -18.41 -5.20
N LEU A 81 -7.66 -17.27 -4.96
CA LEU A 81 -7.65 -16.61 -3.65
C LEU A 81 -9.07 -16.19 -3.22
N TYR A 82 -9.84 -15.60 -4.14
CA TYR A 82 -11.20 -15.17 -3.88
C TYR A 82 -12.14 -16.36 -3.58
N GLN A 83 -12.02 -17.46 -4.32
CA GLN A 83 -12.78 -18.68 -4.07
C GLN A 83 -12.39 -19.36 -2.74
N ALA A 84 -11.11 -19.36 -2.41
CA ALA A 84 -10.61 -19.92 -1.15
C ALA A 84 -11.13 -19.17 0.08
N SER A 85 -11.27 -17.84 -0.01
CA SER A 85 -11.89 -17.00 1.02
C SER A 85 -13.34 -17.42 1.29
N LYS A 86 -14.11 -17.70 0.24
CA LYS A 86 -15.50 -18.18 0.34
C LYS A 86 -15.61 -19.59 0.91
N ARG A 87 -14.68 -20.48 0.56
CA ARG A 87 -14.69 -21.90 0.93
C ARG A 87 -13.99 -22.24 2.25
N LYS A 88 -13.48 -21.23 2.98
CA LYS A 88 -12.71 -21.38 4.22
C LYS A 88 -11.49 -22.29 4.12
N HIS A 89 -10.74 -22.25 3.01
CA HIS A 89 -9.52 -23.08 2.88
C HIS A 89 -8.55 -22.78 4.05
N PRO A 90 -8.26 -23.75 4.95
CA PRO A 90 -7.55 -23.46 6.20
C PRO A 90 -6.17 -22.84 5.99
N PHE A 91 -5.38 -23.39 5.07
CA PHE A 91 -4.03 -22.90 4.75
C PHE A 91 -3.99 -21.46 4.24
N LEU A 92 -4.77 -21.13 3.20
CA LEU A 92 -4.84 -19.77 2.66
C LEU A 92 -5.39 -18.76 3.66
N ARG A 93 -6.31 -19.17 4.56
CA ARG A 93 -6.76 -18.29 5.66
C ARG A 93 -5.63 -17.96 6.62
N THR A 94 -4.77 -18.93 6.94
CA THR A 94 -3.59 -18.69 7.79
C THR A 94 -2.64 -17.71 7.12
N ILE A 95 -2.32 -17.89 5.83
CA ILE A 95 -1.45 -16.97 5.09
C ILE A 95 -2.05 -15.56 5.04
N VAL A 96 -3.35 -15.42 4.76
CA VAL A 96 -4.01 -14.10 4.73
C VAL A 96 -4.01 -13.43 6.10
N ARG A 97 -4.06 -14.20 7.20
CA ARG A 97 -4.09 -13.67 8.57
C ARG A 97 -2.71 -13.32 9.11
N GLU A 98 -1.73 -14.19 8.86
CA GLU A 98 -0.40 -14.15 9.50
C GLU A 98 0.71 -13.69 8.53
N GLY A 99 0.45 -13.75 7.22
CA GLY A 99 1.41 -13.37 6.20
C GLY A 99 1.71 -11.88 6.20
N LYS A 100 2.96 -11.54 5.89
CA LYS A 100 3.45 -10.18 5.68
C LYS A 100 3.49 -9.89 4.19
N VAL A 101 2.77 -8.86 3.74
CA VAL A 101 2.82 -8.42 2.35
C VAL A 101 4.17 -7.75 2.12
N VAL A 102 5.05 -8.41 1.35
CA VAL A 102 6.39 -7.93 1.01
C VAL A 102 6.44 -7.23 -0.35
N TYR A 103 5.41 -7.41 -1.17
CA TYR A 103 5.23 -6.67 -2.42
C TYR A 103 3.75 -6.58 -2.80
N MET A 104 3.35 -5.44 -3.39
CA MET A 104 2.03 -5.29 -4.02
C MET A 104 2.12 -4.36 -5.23
N LYS A 105 1.58 -4.82 -6.35
CA LYS A 105 1.52 -4.07 -7.61
C LYS A 105 0.67 -2.81 -7.45
N ASP A 106 1.22 -1.70 -7.94
CA ASP A 106 0.62 -0.36 -7.90
C ASP A 106 0.23 0.09 -6.49
N ALA A 107 0.93 -0.40 -5.44
CA ALA A 107 0.65 -0.03 -4.06
C ALA A 107 0.73 1.48 -3.87
N ASP A 108 1.77 2.13 -4.38
CA ASP A 108 1.92 3.59 -4.36
C ASP A 108 0.69 4.30 -4.93
N ARG A 109 0.19 3.86 -6.10
CA ARG A 109 -0.99 4.46 -6.75
C ARG A 109 -2.27 4.22 -5.96
N LYS A 110 -2.49 3.00 -5.47
CA LYS A 110 -3.68 2.63 -4.68
C LYS A 110 -3.72 3.40 -3.36
N TRP A 111 -2.60 3.48 -2.64
CA TRP A 111 -2.48 4.24 -1.40
C TRP A 111 -2.64 5.74 -1.64
N MET A 112 -2.09 6.27 -2.74
CA MET A 112 -2.29 7.67 -3.11
C MET A 112 -3.73 7.98 -3.55
N HIS A 113 -4.43 7.01 -4.15
CA HIS A 113 -5.86 7.16 -4.46
C HIS A 113 -6.69 7.25 -3.18
N GLN A 114 -6.51 6.31 -2.24
CA GLN A 114 -7.18 6.39 -0.94
C GLN A 114 -6.84 7.67 -0.17
N ALA A 115 -5.59 8.15 -0.25
CA ALA A 115 -5.20 9.41 0.36
C ALA A 115 -6.00 10.61 -0.22
N ARG A 116 -6.29 10.60 -1.52
CA ARG A 116 -7.15 11.63 -2.15
C ARG A 116 -8.59 11.52 -1.67
N GLU A 117 -9.15 10.31 -1.62
CA GLU A 117 -10.51 10.11 -1.11
C GLU A 117 -10.65 10.61 0.34
N GLU A 118 -9.65 10.36 1.20
CA GLU A 118 -9.63 10.92 2.56
C GLU A 118 -9.58 12.45 2.56
N LEU A 119 -8.85 13.08 1.64
CA LEU A 119 -8.78 14.53 1.55
C LEU A 119 -10.10 15.13 1.06
N ASP A 120 -10.73 14.50 0.07
CA ASP A 120 -12.04 14.90 -0.44
C ASP A 120 -13.10 14.79 0.68
N MET A 121 -13.04 13.73 1.49
CA MET A 121 -13.89 13.57 2.68
C MET A 121 -13.63 14.64 3.74
N ALA A 122 -12.37 15.00 3.98
CA ALA A 122 -12.02 16.09 4.90
C ALA A 122 -12.62 17.43 4.43
N GLU A 123 -12.46 17.76 3.14
CA GLU A 123 -13.02 18.97 2.53
C GLU A 123 -14.56 18.99 2.60
N TYR A 124 -15.22 17.86 2.37
CA TYR A 124 -16.69 17.74 2.50
C TYR A 124 -17.17 17.97 3.94
N LEU A 125 -16.52 17.35 4.93
CA LEU A 125 -16.87 17.51 6.34
C LEU A 125 -16.63 18.93 6.84
N PHE A 126 -15.58 19.59 6.34
CA PHE A 126 -15.31 21.00 6.62
C PHE A 126 -16.47 21.90 6.18
N GLN A 127 -17.00 21.70 4.96
CA GLN A 127 -18.16 22.44 4.46
C GLN A 127 -19.41 22.20 5.33
N GLY A 128 -19.58 20.97 5.81
CA GLY A 128 -20.64 20.60 6.76
C GLY A 128 -20.41 21.12 8.19
N LYS A 129 -19.34 21.87 8.46
CA LYS A 129 -18.91 22.34 9.80
C LYS A 129 -18.60 21.22 10.80
N TYR A 130 -18.33 20.01 10.32
CA TYR A 130 -17.89 18.88 11.13
C TYR A 130 -16.35 18.90 11.27
N TYR A 131 -15.82 19.93 11.92
CA TYR A 131 -14.39 20.22 11.97
C TYR A 131 -13.55 19.11 12.59
N LYS A 132 -14.06 18.46 13.65
CA LYS A 132 -13.42 17.28 14.26
C LYS A 132 -13.24 16.15 13.25
N GLY A 133 -14.28 15.82 12.49
CA GLY A 133 -14.23 14.83 11.43
C GLY A 133 -13.27 15.23 10.30
N SER A 134 -13.33 16.50 9.89
CA SER A 134 -12.42 17.06 8.90
C SER A 134 -10.94 16.91 9.30
N CYS A 135 -10.58 17.23 10.55
CA CYS A 135 -9.22 17.04 11.06
C CYS A 135 -8.78 15.58 10.97
N TYR A 136 -9.63 14.63 11.37
CA TYR A 136 -9.30 13.20 11.33
C TYR A 136 -9.06 12.69 9.91
N HIS A 137 -9.96 13.02 8.98
CA HIS A 137 -9.81 12.63 7.58
C HIS A 137 -8.57 13.28 6.95
N ALA A 138 -8.26 14.54 7.28
CA ALA A 138 -7.02 15.17 6.84
C ALA A 138 -5.76 14.47 7.37
N GLN A 139 -5.76 14.01 8.63
CA GLN A 139 -4.65 13.22 9.19
C GLN A 139 -4.49 11.87 8.50
N GLN A 140 -5.58 11.16 8.23
CA GLN A 140 -5.54 9.91 7.48
C GLN A 140 -5.06 10.12 6.04
N ALA A 141 -5.52 11.18 5.38
CA ALA A 141 -5.06 11.60 4.07
C ALA A 141 -3.53 11.78 4.05
N LEU A 142 -2.99 12.54 5.02
CA LEU A 142 -1.56 12.75 5.16
C LEU A 142 -0.80 11.43 5.38
N GLU A 143 -1.26 10.59 6.32
CA GLU A 143 -0.65 9.30 6.64
C GLU A 143 -0.57 8.39 5.40
N LYS A 144 -1.70 8.20 4.71
CA LYS A 144 -1.79 7.37 3.50
C LYS A 144 -0.94 7.96 2.36
N GLY A 145 -0.93 9.28 2.21
CA GLY A 145 -0.11 9.97 1.20
C GLY A 145 1.39 9.80 1.43
N ILE A 146 1.85 9.82 2.69
CA ILE A 146 3.25 9.55 3.03
C ILE A 146 3.59 8.07 2.78
N LYS A 147 2.74 7.14 3.24
CA LYS A 147 2.91 5.69 2.99
C LYS A 147 3.00 5.38 1.50
N ALA A 148 2.18 6.02 0.67
CA ALA A 148 2.25 5.88 -0.79
C ALA A 148 3.63 6.23 -1.37
N ARG A 149 4.28 7.30 -0.85
CA ARG A 149 5.63 7.68 -1.29
C ARG A 149 6.69 6.70 -0.83
N LEU A 150 6.56 6.17 0.39
CA LEU A 150 7.42 5.11 0.92
C LEU A 150 7.31 3.83 0.09
N PHE A 151 6.10 3.40 -0.25
CA PHE A 151 5.86 2.24 -1.12
C PHE A 151 6.54 2.39 -2.49
N LYS A 152 6.52 3.60 -3.07
CA LYS A 152 7.21 3.87 -4.35
C LYS A 152 8.73 3.62 -4.25
N LYS A 153 9.32 3.67 -3.05
CA LYS A 153 10.74 3.39 -2.78
C LYS A 153 10.99 1.97 -2.25
N GLY A 154 10.00 1.07 -2.31
CA GLY A 154 10.15 -0.32 -1.88
C GLY A 154 10.09 -0.54 -0.37
N TRP A 155 9.51 0.41 0.38
CA TRP A 155 9.29 0.25 1.81
C TRP A 155 8.23 -0.82 2.12
N GLU A 156 8.47 -1.59 3.17
CA GLU A 156 7.52 -2.56 3.72
C GLU A 156 6.56 -1.90 4.73
N LEU A 157 5.28 -2.25 4.69
CA LEU A 157 4.26 -1.60 5.52
C LEU A 157 4.49 -1.80 7.02
N GLU A 158 4.95 -0.77 7.71
CA GLU A 158 4.93 -0.68 9.17
C GLU A 158 3.53 -0.28 9.66
N LYS A 159 2.99 -1.01 10.64
CA LYS A 159 1.75 -0.63 11.34
C LYS A 159 2.01 0.50 12.31
N THR A 160 2.13 1.71 11.78
CA THR A 160 2.28 2.96 12.55
C THR A 160 1.33 4.03 12.02
N HIS A 161 0.92 4.90 12.92
CA HIS A 161 0.09 6.06 12.62
C HIS A 161 0.75 7.39 12.99
N SER A 162 1.98 7.36 13.51
CA SER A 162 2.72 8.59 13.78
C SER A 162 3.27 9.16 12.48
N ILE A 163 2.86 10.39 12.18
CA ILE A 163 3.41 11.20 11.11
C ILE A 163 4.89 11.45 11.36
N ALA A 164 5.32 11.69 12.61
CA ALA A 164 6.74 11.86 12.93
C ALA A 164 7.57 10.62 12.55
N ARG A 165 7.09 9.41 12.87
CA ARG A 165 7.74 8.15 12.47
C ARG A 165 7.81 8.00 10.95
N LEU A 166 6.72 8.28 10.24
CA LEU A 166 6.66 8.19 8.78
C LEU A 166 7.57 9.20 8.08
N VAL A 167 7.72 10.41 8.65
CA VAL A 167 8.65 11.43 8.14
C VAL A 167 10.11 11.01 8.36
N ALA A 168 10.43 10.41 9.52
CA ALA A 168 11.77 9.86 9.77
C ALA A 168 12.12 8.75 8.77
N LEU A 169 11.20 7.80 8.55
CA LEU A 169 11.34 6.77 7.52
C LEU A 169 11.52 7.38 6.12
N CYS A 170 10.77 8.43 5.77
CA CYS A 170 10.98 9.10 4.49
C CYS A 170 12.40 9.62 4.31
N ARG A 171 13.05 10.12 5.37
CA ARG A 171 14.45 10.58 5.31
C ARG A 171 15.42 9.43 5.07
N GLU A 172 15.20 8.28 5.70
CA GLU A 172 15.98 7.05 5.48
C GLU A 172 15.87 6.58 4.01
N TYR A 173 14.70 6.72 3.40
CA TYR A 173 14.45 6.41 1.99
C TYR A 173 14.75 7.58 1.03
N HIS A 174 15.43 8.62 1.50
CA HIS A 174 15.79 9.82 0.72
C HIS A 174 14.60 10.57 0.07
N ILE A 175 13.43 10.53 0.69
CA ILE A 175 12.21 11.24 0.29
C ILE A 175 12.10 12.56 1.06
N ARG A 176 11.96 13.68 0.35
CA ARG A 176 11.73 15.01 0.95
C ARG A 176 10.25 15.38 0.87
N LEU A 177 9.59 15.56 2.01
CA LEU A 177 8.16 15.84 2.10
C LEU A 177 7.79 17.33 2.20
N GLY A 178 8.74 18.21 2.53
CA GLY A 178 8.49 19.65 2.66
C GLY A 178 7.56 20.05 3.82
N LEU A 179 7.41 19.18 4.83
CA LEU A 179 6.63 19.44 6.05
C LEU A 179 7.52 20.11 7.11
N LYS A 180 6.97 21.10 7.81
CA LYS A 180 7.61 21.73 8.99
C LYS A 180 7.39 20.88 10.24
N GLU A 181 8.27 21.02 11.23
CA GLU A 181 8.18 20.26 12.49
C GLU A 181 6.88 20.55 13.25
N GLU A 182 6.47 21.82 13.31
CA GLU A 182 5.20 22.24 13.91
C GLU A 182 3.97 21.59 13.24
N GLU A 183 4.03 21.35 11.93
CA GLU A 183 2.96 20.70 11.17
C GLU A 183 2.87 19.22 11.51
N ILE A 184 4.02 18.56 11.70
CA ILE A 184 4.10 17.16 12.10
C ILE A 184 3.49 16.98 13.50
N VAL A 185 3.92 17.82 14.46
CA VAL A 185 3.41 17.79 15.84
C VAL A 185 1.91 18.03 15.89
N PHE A 186 1.42 19.00 15.11
CA PHE A 186 -0.01 19.29 15.00
C PHE A 186 -0.81 18.08 14.49
N MET A 187 -0.35 17.44 13.41
CA MET A 187 -1.06 16.28 12.83
C MET A 187 -1.01 15.03 13.74
N ASP A 188 0.10 14.81 14.46
CA ASP A 188 0.18 13.74 15.48
C ASP A 188 -0.70 14.01 16.70
N GLY A 189 -0.98 15.29 17.00
CA GLY A 189 -1.94 15.69 18.03
C GLY A 189 -3.38 15.28 17.69
N ILE A 190 -3.78 15.39 16.42
CA ILE A 190 -5.10 14.98 15.93
C ILE A 190 -5.35 13.47 16.16
N TYR A 191 -4.34 12.63 15.91
CA TYR A 191 -4.46 11.17 16.10
C TYR A 191 -4.69 10.78 17.58
N ARG A 192 -4.03 11.48 18.52
CA ARG A 192 -4.14 11.22 19.97
C ARG A 192 -5.48 11.67 20.57
N GLY A 193 -6.08 12.73 20.02
CA GLY A 193 -7.41 13.21 20.44
C GLY A 193 -8.60 12.30 20.11
N ARG A 194 -8.40 10.98 19.91
CA ARG A 194 -9.47 10.00 19.58
C ARG A 194 -10.03 9.25 20.78
N TYR A 195 -9.38 9.26 21.94
CA TYR A 195 -9.84 8.55 23.13
C TYR A 195 -10.18 9.52 24.27
N PRO A 196 -11.37 9.42 24.90
CA PRO A 196 -11.73 10.23 26.06
C PRO A 196 -10.74 10.09 27.23
N ALA A 197 -10.09 8.94 27.39
CA ALA A 197 -9.09 8.72 28.44
C ALA A 197 -7.78 9.51 28.21
N GLU A 198 -7.50 9.97 26.99
CA GLU A 198 -6.38 10.86 26.67
C GLU A 198 -6.76 12.36 26.81
N GLU A 199 -8.03 12.68 27.12
CA GLU A 199 -8.48 14.05 27.46
C GLU A 199 -7.81 14.60 28.74
N GLY A 200 -7.15 13.74 29.52
CA GLY A 200 -6.58 14.10 30.82
C GLY A 200 -5.27 14.91 30.80
N LEU A 201 -4.59 15.08 29.65
CA LEU A 201 -3.23 15.67 29.64
C LEU A 201 -2.92 16.70 28.55
N LEU A 202 -3.85 17.11 27.69
CA LEU A 202 -3.62 18.24 26.75
C LEU A 202 -4.89 19.07 26.53
N PRO A 203 -4.82 20.42 26.51
CA PRO A 203 -5.97 21.28 26.31
C PRO A 203 -6.24 21.42 24.81
N PHE A 204 -7.19 20.66 24.27
CA PHE A 204 -7.84 21.09 23.03
C PHE A 204 -9.35 21.01 23.22
N GLN A 205 -9.98 22.18 23.17
CA GLN A 205 -11.40 22.32 22.90
C GLN A 205 -11.74 21.59 21.59
N GLU A 206 -13.03 21.41 21.29
CA GLU A 206 -13.42 20.88 19.97
C GLU A 206 -12.66 21.61 18.84
N PRO A 207 -12.08 20.87 17.87
CA PRO A 207 -11.31 21.48 16.79
C PRO A 207 -12.09 22.60 16.11
N SER A 208 -11.46 23.76 15.96
CA SER A 208 -12.06 24.91 15.31
C SER A 208 -12.04 24.78 13.78
N ALA A 209 -12.74 25.68 13.09
CA ALA A 209 -12.61 25.81 11.64
C ALA A 209 -11.16 26.08 11.23
N PHE A 210 -10.41 26.88 12.00
CA PHE A 210 -9.01 27.16 11.73
C PHE A 210 -8.14 25.89 11.81
N ASP A 211 -8.37 25.03 12.81
CA ASP A 211 -7.63 23.77 12.95
C ASP A 211 -7.92 22.82 11.79
N ALA A 212 -9.19 22.70 11.40
CA ALA A 212 -9.60 21.85 10.29
C ALA A 212 -9.05 22.35 8.94
N GLU A 213 -9.09 23.65 8.69
CA GLU A 213 -8.51 24.25 7.49
C GLU A 213 -6.99 24.01 7.45
N LYS A 214 -6.29 24.24 8.58
CA LYS A 214 -4.85 23.98 8.71
C LYS A 214 -4.53 22.51 8.42
N ALA A 215 -5.30 21.56 8.94
CA ALA A 215 -5.11 20.13 8.70
C ALA A 215 -5.26 19.77 7.21
N ILE A 216 -6.32 20.27 6.55
CA ILE A 216 -6.55 20.09 5.11
C ILE A 216 -5.38 20.65 4.29
N GLN A 217 -4.91 21.86 4.62
CA GLN A 217 -3.78 22.49 3.92
C GLN A 217 -2.50 21.65 4.05
N ILE A 218 -2.18 21.14 5.24
CA ILE A 218 -1.01 20.29 5.47
C ILE A 218 -1.11 19.00 4.65
N ALA A 219 -2.25 18.30 4.70
CA ALA A 219 -2.48 17.08 3.91
C ALA A 219 -2.39 17.35 2.40
N GLY A 220 -2.95 18.47 1.95
CA GLY A 220 -2.93 18.92 0.57
C GLY A 220 -1.51 19.10 0.00
N LYS A 221 -0.52 19.51 0.80
CA LYS A 221 0.89 19.63 0.37
C LYS A 221 1.44 18.30 -0.16
N ILE A 222 1.03 17.18 0.44
CA ILE A 222 1.52 15.85 0.08
C ILE A 222 0.70 15.25 -1.06
N ILE A 223 -0.62 15.43 -1.03
CA ILE A 223 -1.53 14.77 -1.96
C ILE A 223 -1.60 15.51 -3.30
N LYS A 224 -1.63 16.85 -3.28
CA LYS A 224 -1.78 17.69 -4.47
C LYS A 224 -0.44 18.02 -5.14
N SER A 225 0.70 17.76 -4.49
CA SER A 225 1.99 17.98 -5.15
C SER A 225 2.16 16.99 -6.30
N LYS A 226 2.36 17.51 -7.51
CA LYS A 226 2.79 16.68 -8.65
C LYS A 226 4.15 16.09 -8.29
N SER A 227 4.25 14.76 -8.23
CA SER A 227 5.55 14.09 -8.24
C SER A 227 6.27 14.51 -9.52
N LYS A 228 7.26 15.41 -9.41
CA LYS A 228 8.20 15.71 -10.49
C LYS A 228 9.12 14.49 -10.66
N GLU A 229 8.61 13.38 -11.18
CA GLU A 229 9.40 12.19 -11.54
C GLU A 229 8.53 11.17 -12.31
N GLY A 230 8.71 11.13 -13.63
CA GLY A 230 8.43 9.95 -14.47
C GLY A 230 7.07 9.89 -15.17
N SER A 231 6.83 10.76 -16.16
CA SER A 231 5.83 10.53 -17.20
C SER A 231 6.38 9.57 -18.26
N THR A 232 6.13 8.28 -18.09
CA THR A 232 6.18 7.23 -19.12
C THR A 232 5.48 6.04 -18.47
N THR A 233 4.31 5.56 -18.89
CA THR A 233 3.79 5.36 -20.24
C THR A 233 2.27 5.58 -20.28
N SER A 234 1.82 6.16 -21.39
CA SER A 234 0.43 6.15 -21.82
C SER A 234 0.05 4.70 -22.15
N ASN A 235 -0.91 4.12 -21.43
CA ASN A 235 -1.69 3.01 -21.96
C ASN A 235 -3.09 3.54 -22.24
N ARG A 236 -3.34 3.86 -23.51
CA ARG A 236 -4.67 4.15 -24.02
C ARG A 236 -5.44 2.82 -24.03
N TYR A 237 -6.55 2.77 -23.31
CA TYR A 237 -7.57 1.75 -23.56
C TYR A 237 -8.08 1.93 -25.01
N PRO A 238 -8.23 0.85 -25.80
CA PRO A 238 -8.94 0.94 -27.06
C PRO A 238 -10.43 1.18 -26.78
N SER A 239 -10.95 2.27 -27.33
CA SER A 239 -12.38 2.53 -27.42
C SER A 239 -13.10 1.38 -28.12
N GLU A 240 -14.23 0.98 -27.54
CA GLU A 240 -15.16 0.00 -28.06
C GLU A 240 -15.44 0.21 -29.55
N ARG A 241 -15.29 -0.86 -30.34
CA ARG A 241 -15.82 -0.93 -31.70
C ARG A 241 -17.34 -0.86 -31.61
N THR A 242 -17.90 0.29 -31.99
CA THR A 242 -19.26 0.38 -32.50
C THR A 242 -19.38 -0.52 -33.74
N LYS A 243 -20.08 -1.65 -33.61
CA LYS A 243 -20.52 -2.42 -34.78
C LYS A 243 -21.57 -1.60 -35.52
N GLY A 244 -21.21 -1.20 -36.73
CA GLY A 244 -22.09 -0.58 -37.70
C GLY A 244 -23.20 -1.52 -38.18
N LYS A 245 -24.30 -0.87 -38.55
CA LYS A 245 -25.52 -1.35 -39.19
C LYS A 245 -25.28 -2.23 -40.42
N SER A 246 -26.05 -3.29 -40.55
CA SER A 246 -26.86 -3.65 -41.74
C SER A 246 -27.82 -4.76 -41.27
N THR A 247 -29.12 -4.68 -41.46
CA THR A 247 -29.77 -4.92 -42.75
C THR A 247 -31.09 -4.17 -42.86
N HIS A 248 -31.35 -3.67 -44.07
CA HIS A 248 -32.64 -3.16 -44.51
C HIS A 248 -33.05 -3.96 -45.75
N ASN A 249 -34.33 -4.32 -45.78
CA ASN A 249 -35.19 -4.63 -46.92
C ASN A 249 -35.07 -5.99 -47.63
N GLY A 250 -36.25 -6.61 -47.77
CA GLY A 250 -36.53 -7.79 -48.60
C GLY A 250 -37.63 -8.63 -47.99
#